data_AF-A0AAU1X0S8-F1
#
_entry.id   AF-A0AAU1X0S8-F1
#
_cell.length_a   1.000
_cell.length_b   1.000
_cell.length_c   1.000
_cell.angle_alpha   90.00
_cell.angle_beta   90.00
_cell.angle_gamma   90.00
#
_symmetry.space_group_name_H-M   'P 1'
#
loop_
_entity.id
_entity.type
_entity.pdbx_description
1 polymer ?
#
loop_
_entity_poly.entity_id
_entity_poly.type
_entity_poly.pdbx_seq_one_letter_code
_entity_poly.pdbx_strand_id
1 'polypeptide(L)'
;MKMTRLTTTVLATALGFAGVFATASGAAAGTGCQYKVVWPTAGVYENPNPYSVVVKTKYAGDIVGASTCEGASYNEYGYVLVTTDAAADGRGWMREGAVVAV
;
A
#
# COMPACT_ATOMS: atom_id res chain seq x y z
N MET A 1 -7.37 -30.74 43.84
CA MET A 1 -6.75 -29.46 43.45
C MET A 1 -7.53 -28.87 42.29
N LYS A 2 -7.75 -27.54 42.32
CA LYS A 2 -8.21 -26.67 41.23
C LYS A 2 -9.61 -26.96 40.63
N MET A 3 -10.55 -26.05 40.87
CA MET A 3 -10.93 -25.13 39.81
C MET A 3 -11.59 -23.87 40.39
N THR A 4 -11.04 -22.76 39.93
CA THR A 4 -11.22 -21.40 40.40
C THR A 4 -12.47 -20.79 39.75
N ARG A 5 -13.15 -19.91 40.52
CA ARG A 5 -14.22 -18.99 40.11
C ARG A 5 -13.94 -18.29 38.77
N LEU A 6 -15.00 -17.83 38.08
CA LEU A 6 -15.13 -16.47 37.48
C LEU A 6 -16.53 -16.34 36.84
N THR A 7 -17.48 -15.66 37.48
CA THR A 7 -17.81 -14.22 37.31
C THR A 7 -18.50 -13.93 35.97
N THR A 8 -19.83 -14.09 35.96
CA THR A 8 -20.73 -13.61 34.91
C THR A 8 -20.68 -12.08 34.84
N THR A 9 -20.20 -11.52 33.74
CA THR A 9 -20.29 -10.07 33.47
C THR A 9 -21.28 -9.86 32.33
N VAL A 10 -22.48 -9.39 32.68
CA VAL A 10 -23.50 -9.00 31.70
C VAL A 10 -23.26 -7.55 31.29
N LEU A 11 -22.86 -7.42 30.02
CA LEU A 11 -23.18 -6.40 29.03
C LEU A 11 -23.89 -5.13 29.55
N ALA A 12 -23.18 -4.00 29.53
CA ALA A 12 -23.76 -2.66 29.61
C ALA A 12 -23.53 -1.91 28.29
N THR A 13 -24.59 -1.20 27.91
CA THR A 13 -24.94 -0.57 26.64
C THR A 13 -24.06 0.59 26.19
N ALA A 14 -23.72 0.53 24.89
CA ALA A 14 -24.01 1.50 23.82
C ALA A 14 -23.64 3.00 23.94
N LEU A 15 -23.24 3.52 22.77
CA LEU A 15 -23.23 4.92 22.29
C LEU A 15 -22.00 5.77 22.63
N GLY A 16 -20.93 5.53 21.87
CA GLY A 16 -19.91 6.53 21.57
C GLY A 16 -19.86 6.79 20.07
N PHE A 17 -20.53 7.85 19.62
CA PHE A 17 -20.30 8.46 18.31
C PHE A 17 -18.90 9.09 18.33
N ALA A 18 -17.90 8.37 17.86
CA ALA A 18 -16.64 8.95 17.44
C ALA A 18 -16.56 8.72 15.93
N GLY A 19 -16.64 9.82 15.19
CA GLY A 19 -16.59 9.84 13.73
C GLY A 19 -15.33 9.13 13.26
N VAL A 20 -15.51 7.91 12.78
CA VAL A 20 -14.53 7.27 11.92
C VAL A 20 -14.66 8.00 10.59
N PHE A 21 -13.73 8.94 10.33
CA PHE A 21 -13.35 9.25 8.97
C PHE A 21 -12.76 7.95 8.39
N ALA A 22 -13.65 7.06 7.95
CA ALA A 22 -13.29 6.04 7.00
C ALA A 22 -13.02 6.83 5.72
N THR A 23 -11.77 7.27 5.56
CA THR A 23 -11.20 7.33 4.22
C THR A 23 -11.23 5.89 3.73
N ALA A 24 -12.35 5.49 3.16
CA ALA A 24 -12.36 4.47 2.15
C ALA A 24 -11.53 5.06 1.02
N SER A 25 -10.20 4.93 1.13
CA SER A 25 -9.33 4.91 -0.03
C SER A 25 -9.87 3.76 -0.85
N GLY A 26 -10.75 4.09 -1.79
CA GLY A 26 -11.25 3.17 -2.78
C GLY A 26 -10.01 2.60 -3.45
N ALA A 27 -9.60 1.42 -3.00
CA ALA A 27 -8.67 0.60 -3.71
C ALA A 27 -9.36 0.32 -5.04
N ALA A 28 -9.01 1.13 -6.05
CA ALA A 28 -9.18 0.73 -7.42
C ALA A 28 -8.33 -0.53 -7.55
N ALA A 29 -8.96 -1.68 -7.30
CA ALA A 29 -8.43 -2.98 -7.62
C ALA A 29 -8.40 -3.05 -9.15
N GLY A 30 -7.40 -2.39 -9.72
CA GLY A 30 -7.04 -2.53 -11.11
C GLY A 30 -6.66 -3.99 -11.33
N THR A 31 -7.14 -4.54 -12.43
CA THR A 31 -6.68 -5.82 -12.98
C THR A 31 -5.16 -5.86 -12.95
N GLY A 32 -4.60 -6.86 -12.25
CA GLY A 32 -3.16 -7.06 -12.11
C GLY A 32 -2.52 -6.12 -11.09
N CYS A 33 -2.04 -6.69 -10.00
CA CYS A 33 -1.22 -6.00 -8.99
C CYS A 33 0.22 -5.72 -9.49
N GLN A 34 0.43 -5.96 -10.79
CA GLN A 34 1.63 -5.75 -11.53
C GLN A 34 1.45 -4.54 -12.44
N TYR A 35 2.52 -3.80 -12.57
CA TYR A 35 2.60 -2.61 -13.38
C TYR A 35 3.75 -2.73 -14.36
N LYS A 36 3.54 -2.25 -15.58
CA LYS A 36 4.58 -2.05 -16.56
C LYS A 36 5.04 -0.62 -16.53
N VAL A 37 6.35 -0.41 -16.44
CA VAL A 37 6.96 0.92 -16.52
C VAL A 37 6.87 1.43 -17.96
N VAL A 38 6.38 2.65 -18.14
CA VAL A 38 6.18 3.27 -19.47
C VAL A 38 7.11 4.45 -19.74
N TRP A 39 7.72 5.02 -18.70
CA TRP A 39 8.73 6.06 -18.88
C TRP A 39 10.07 5.44 -19.29
N PRO A 40 10.89 6.15 -20.10
CA PRO A 40 12.23 5.70 -20.44
C PRO A 40 13.09 5.38 -19.20
N THR A 41 12.86 6.13 -18.12
CA THR A 41 13.55 5.98 -16.85
C THR A 41 12.61 6.41 -15.73
N ALA A 42 12.41 5.56 -14.73
CA ALA A 42 11.52 5.81 -13.60
C ALA A 42 12.21 5.45 -12.27
N GLY A 43 12.10 6.35 -11.29
CA GLY A 43 12.62 6.13 -9.95
C GLY A 43 11.65 5.30 -9.11
N VAL A 44 12.21 4.39 -8.32
CA VAL A 44 11.57 3.79 -7.17
C VAL A 44 12.02 4.55 -5.93
N TYR A 45 11.08 5.02 -5.13
CA TYR A 45 11.29 5.86 -3.97
C TYR A 45 11.04 5.08 -2.68
N GLU A 46 11.78 5.39 -1.62
CA GLU A 46 11.59 4.77 -0.29
C GLU A 46 10.23 5.16 0.31
N ASN A 47 9.82 6.42 0.13
CA ASN A 47 8.59 6.98 0.66
C ASN A 47 7.78 7.65 -0.47
N PRO A 48 6.45 7.72 -0.38
CA PRO A 48 5.60 8.27 -1.44
C PRO A 48 5.50 9.79 -1.38
N ASN A 49 6.62 10.49 -1.51
CA ASN A 49 6.62 11.96 -1.52
C ASN A 49 7.73 12.49 -2.44
N PRO A 50 7.61 13.72 -2.96
CA PRO A 50 8.56 14.26 -3.93
C PRO A 50 9.98 14.50 -3.41
N TYR A 51 10.16 14.52 -2.08
CA TYR A 51 11.47 14.71 -1.44
C TYR A 51 12.13 13.38 -1.04
N SER A 52 11.50 12.25 -1.36
CA SER A 52 12.05 10.93 -1.04
C SER A 52 13.26 10.60 -1.91
N VAL A 53 14.18 9.83 -1.33
CA VAL A 53 15.35 9.31 -2.04
C VAL A 53 14.93 8.24 -3.05
N VAL A 54 15.55 8.28 -4.22
CA VAL A 54 15.41 7.21 -5.21
C VAL A 54 16.33 6.07 -4.81
N VAL A 55 15.74 4.91 -4.49
CA VAL A 55 16.47 3.70 -4.09
C VAL A 55 16.81 2.80 -5.27
N LYS A 56 16.07 2.93 -6.37
CA LYS A 56 16.30 2.18 -7.60
C LYS A 56 15.81 2.93 -8.82
N THR A 57 16.38 2.62 -9.96
CA THR A 57 15.88 3.05 -11.26
C THR A 57 15.36 1.84 -12.04
N LYS A 58 14.21 2.00 -12.67
CA LYS A 58 13.56 1.06 -13.58
C LYS A 58 13.43 1.69 -14.97
N TYR A 59 13.27 0.86 -15.98
CA TYR A 59 13.25 1.27 -17.38
C TYR A 59 11.95 0.85 -18.05
N ALA A 60 11.63 1.49 -19.18
CA ALA A 60 10.45 1.17 -19.96
C ALA A 60 10.39 -0.33 -20.29
N GLY A 61 9.24 -0.96 -20.03
CA GLY A 61 9.01 -2.39 -20.21
C GLY A 61 9.25 -3.25 -18.96
N ASP A 62 9.91 -2.72 -17.93
CA ASP A 62 10.07 -3.44 -16.67
C ASP A 62 8.69 -3.72 -16.03
N ILE A 63 8.55 -4.93 -15.46
CA ILE A 63 7.39 -5.30 -14.65
C ILE A 63 7.74 -5.15 -13.17
N VAL A 64 6.89 -4.44 -12.44
CA VAL A 64 7.03 -4.12 -11.02
C VAL A 64 5.70 -4.36 -10.29
N GLY A 65 5.70 -4.52 -8.98
CA GLY A 65 4.47 -4.80 -8.22
C GLY A 65 4.45 -6.19 -7.57
N ALA A 66 3.53 -6.41 -6.64
CA ALA A 66 3.42 -7.69 -5.93
C ALA A 66 2.65 -8.73 -6.76
N SER A 67 2.88 -10.00 -6.44
CA SER A 67 2.01 -11.11 -6.88
C SER A 67 0.60 -11.03 -6.27
N THR A 68 0.43 -10.26 -5.19
CA THR A 68 -0.85 -9.99 -4.52
C THR A 68 -1.13 -8.48 -4.51
N CYS A 69 -2.42 -8.09 -4.53
CA CYS A 69 -2.82 -6.66 -4.58
C CYS A 69 -2.71 -5.98 -3.22
N GLU A 70 -2.00 -6.60 -2.28
CA GLU A 70 -1.71 -6.05 -0.98
C GLU A 70 -0.75 -4.88 -1.14
N GLY A 71 -1.30 -3.68 -1.10
CA GLY A 71 -0.55 -2.44 -0.98
C GLY A 71 -0.55 -1.56 -2.22
N ALA A 72 -1.20 -1.92 -3.33
CA ALA A 72 -1.40 -1.05 -4.50
C ALA A 72 -2.32 0.15 -4.15
N SER A 73 -1.82 1.03 -3.30
CA SER A 73 -2.51 2.20 -2.79
C SER A 73 -1.88 3.42 -3.45
N TYR A 74 -2.74 4.29 -3.96
CA TYR A 74 -2.37 5.62 -4.42
C TYR A 74 -2.31 6.57 -3.22
N ASN A 75 -1.50 7.61 -3.33
CA ASN A 75 -1.51 8.70 -2.36
C ASN A 75 -1.75 10.06 -3.01
N GLU A 76 -1.95 11.08 -2.17
CA GLU A 76 -2.18 12.47 -2.59
C GLU A 76 -1.08 13.08 -3.46
N TYR A 77 0.12 12.50 -3.47
CA TYR A 77 1.25 12.93 -4.29
C TYR A 77 1.35 12.19 -5.64
N GLY A 78 0.41 11.30 -5.96
CA GLY A 78 0.38 10.55 -7.23
C GLY A 78 1.45 9.46 -7.31
N TYR A 79 1.71 8.78 -6.20
CA TYR A 79 2.59 7.61 -6.14
C TYR A 79 1.78 6.33 -5.95
N VAL A 80 2.26 5.25 -6.55
CA VAL A 80 1.73 3.90 -6.41
C VAL A 80 2.77 3.01 -5.73
N LEU A 81 2.34 2.16 -4.81
CA LEU A 81 3.21 1.17 -4.22
C LEU A 81 3.55 0.08 -5.24
N VAL A 82 4.82 -0.31 -5.27
CA VAL A 82 5.33 -1.43 -6.04
C VAL A 82 6.16 -2.32 -5.14
N THR A 83 5.97 -3.63 -5.25
CA THR A 83 6.92 -4.58 -4.66
C THR A 83 8.16 -4.62 -5.52
N THR A 84 9.31 -4.52 -4.87
CA THR A 84 10.60 -4.62 -5.53
C THR A 84 11.62 -5.19 -4.56
N ASP A 85 12.49 -6.07 -5.06
CA ASP A 85 13.72 -6.50 -4.38
C ASP A 85 14.69 -5.35 -4.07
N ALA A 86 14.44 -4.16 -4.62
CA ALA A 86 15.36 -3.04 -4.59
C ALA A 86 15.17 -2.08 -3.41
N ALA A 87 14.05 -2.17 -2.71
CA ALA A 87 13.81 -1.40 -1.47
C ALA A 87 14.14 -2.28 -0.25
N ALA A 88 14.57 -1.65 0.85
CA ALA A 88 15.11 -2.37 2.01
C ALA A 88 14.10 -3.34 2.66
N ASP A 89 12.81 -3.02 2.58
CA ASP A 89 11.67 -3.79 3.09
C ASP A 89 10.91 -4.53 1.97
N GLY A 90 11.45 -4.55 0.76
CA GLY A 90 10.81 -5.12 -0.42
C GLY A 90 9.70 -4.25 -1.03
N ARG A 91 9.52 -3.01 -0.55
CA ARG A 91 8.43 -2.11 -0.95
C ARG A 91 8.97 -0.75 -1.37
N GLY A 92 8.66 -0.35 -2.59
CA GLY A 92 9.00 0.96 -3.10
C GLY A 92 7.79 1.69 -3.66
N TRP A 93 7.97 2.96 -3.98
CA TRP A 93 6.92 3.79 -4.56
C TRP A 93 7.35 4.26 -5.93
N MET A 94 6.46 4.30 -6.91
CA MET A 94 6.71 4.85 -8.23
C MET A 94 5.66 5.90 -8.55
N ARG A 95 6.00 6.86 -9.42
CA ARG A 95 5.00 7.83 -9.90
C ARG A 95 3.92 7.10 -10.69
N GLU A 96 2.65 7.39 -10.40
CA GLU A 96 1.50 6.80 -11.09
C GLU A 96 1.61 6.94 -12.61
N GLY A 97 1.95 8.13 -13.12
CA GLY A 97 2.12 8.36 -14.55
C GLY A 97 3.30 7.64 -15.20
N ALA A 98 4.21 7.06 -14.42
CA ALA A 98 5.36 6.30 -14.91
C ALA A 98 5.04 4.82 -15.17
N VAL A 99 3.85 4.35 -14.77
CA VAL A 99 3.48 2.95 -14.84
C VAL A 99 2.04 2.75 -15.33
N VAL A 100 1.75 1.56 -15.86
CA VAL A 100 0.39 1.15 -16.26
C VAL A 100 0.10 -0.24 -15.73
N ALA A 101 -1.10 -0.49 -15.21
CA ALA A 101 -1.51 -1.82 -14.77
C ALA A 101 -1.50 -2.82 -15.94
N VAL A 102 -1.17 -4.08 -15.66
CA VAL A 102 -0.99 -5.16 -16.64
C VAL A 102 -2.08 -6.21 -16.52
#